data_AF-A0A538B5Q0-F1
#
_entry.id   AF-A0A538B5Q0-F1
#
_cell.length_a   1.000
_cell.length_b   1.000
_cell.length_c   1.000
_cell.angle_alpha   90.00
_cell.angle_beta   90.00
_cell.angle_gamma   90.00
#
_symmetry.space_group_name_H-M   'P 1'
#
loop_
_entity.id
_entity.type
_entity.pdbx_description
1 polymer ?
#
loop_
_entity_poly.entity_id
_entity_poly.type
_entity_poly.pdbx_seq_one_letter_code
_entity_poly.pdbx_strand_id
1 'polypeptide(L)'
;WCVFTGAAVVGLYDLRRGSPTEGKKAEIRMNADERRQGLYIPRGVAHGFYAETAIELQYLVDEYYTGEDEFGVAWDDAEMGIDWPTRDPILSDRDRSNPGLADVLADAPAYGA
;
A
#
# COMPACT_ATOMS: atom_id res chain seq x y z
N TRP A 1 0.25 -5.27 -9.77
CA TRP A 1 -0.76 -5.44 -8.71
C TRP A 1 -2.14 -5.43 -9.33
N CYS A 2 -2.92 -6.51 -9.25
CA CYS A 2 -4.17 -6.69 -10.01
C CYS A 2 -5.20 -7.51 -9.22
N VAL A 3 -6.43 -7.00 -9.12
CA VAL A 3 -7.59 -7.72 -8.57
C VAL A 3 -8.22 -8.53 -9.70
N PHE A 4 -8.22 -9.86 -9.58
CA PHE A 4 -8.72 -10.80 -10.58
C PHE A 4 -10.21 -11.11 -10.41
N THR A 5 -10.71 -11.09 -9.17
CA THR A 5 -12.11 -11.24 -8.78
C THR A 5 -12.43 -10.31 -7.62
N GLY A 6 -13.68 -9.86 -7.52
CA GLY A 6 -14.14 -8.99 -6.45
C GLY A 6 -13.66 -7.54 -6.55
N ALA A 7 -13.71 -6.82 -5.42
CA ALA A 7 -13.41 -5.40 -5.35
C ALA A 7 -12.55 -5.03 -4.13
N ALA A 8 -11.65 -4.07 -4.32
CA ALA A 8 -10.80 -3.53 -3.27
C ALA A 8 -10.54 -2.03 -3.46
N VAL A 9 -10.22 -1.36 -2.36
CA VAL A 9 -9.62 -0.01 -2.37
C VAL A 9 -8.14 -0.15 -2.08
N VAL A 10 -7.29 0.41 -2.93
CA VAL A 10 -5.83 0.42 -2.77
C VAL A 10 -5.41 1.80 -2.29
N GLY A 11 -4.70 1.84 -1.16
CA GLY A 11 -4.04 3.04 -0.66
C GLY A 11 -2.57 3.04 -1.07
N LEU A 12 -2.10 4.16 -1.58
CA LEU A 12 -0.71 4.41 -1.91
C LEU A 12 -0.22 5.64 -1.16
N TYR A 13 1.04 5.64 -0.74
CA TYR A 13 1.70 6.81 -0.15
C TYR A 13 3.15 6.88 -0.58
N ASP A 14 3.56 8.06 -1.09
CA ASP A 14 4.91 8.27 -1.61
C ASP A 14 5.89 8.60 -0.48
N LEU A 15 6.66 7.60 -0.04
CA LEU A 15 7.71 7.75 0.98
C LEU A 15 9.03 8.26 0.41
N ARG A 16 9.15 8.50 -0.91
CA ARG A 16 10.44 8.74 -1.53
C ARG A 16 10.91 10.17 -1.30
N ARG A 17 12.04 10.33 -0.61
CA ARG A 17 12.66 11.62 -0.32
C ARG A 17 13.09 12.33 -1.61
N GLY A 18 12.67 13.57 -1.78
CA GLY A 18 12.92 14.40 -2.97
C GLY A 18 11.97 14.11 -4.14
N SER A 19 10.95 13.26 -3.95
CA SER A 19 9.95 13.01 -4.99
C SER A 19 9.08 14.27 -5.23
N PRO A 20 8.69 14.58 -6.49
CA PRO A 20 7.70 15.62 -6.76
C PRO A 20 6.36 15.39 -6.07
N THR A 21 6.08 14.16 -5.66
CA THR A 21 4.87 13.75 -4.93
C THR A 21 5.18 13.22 -3.53
N GLU A 22 6.35 13.53 -2.96
CA GLU A 22 6.70 13.14 -1.58
C GLU A 22 5.58 13.51 -0.59
N GLY A 23 5.18 12.55 0.23
CA GLY A 23 4.11 12.71 1.21
C GLY A 23 2.71 12.79 0.62
N LYS A 24 2.53 12.51 -0.68
CA LYS A 24 1.20 12.45 -1.31
C LYS A 24 0.65 11.03 -1.26
N LYS A 25 -0.65 10.95 -1.01
CA LYS A 25 -1.43 9.72 -1.11
C LYS A 25 -2.19 9.60 -2.43
N ALA A 26 -2.53 8.38 -2.80
CA ALA A 26 -3.55 8.09 -3.81
C ALA A 26 -4.43 6.92 -3.33
N GLU A 27 -5.71 6.98 -3.68
CA GLU A 27 -6.69 5.93 -3.39
C GLU A 27 -7.31 5.47 -4.70
N ILE A 28 -7.24 4.17 -4.96
CA ILE A 28 -7.65 3.60 -6.23
C ILE A 28 -8.64 2.47 -5.94
N ARG A 29 -9.89 2.66 -6.38
CA ARG A 29 -10.88 1.57 -6.34
C ARG A 29 -10.66 0.64 -7.52
N MET A 30 -10.50 -0.65 -7.24
CA MET A 30 -10.32 -1.70 -8.22
C MET A 30 -11.47 -2.71 -8.11
N ASN A 31 -12.29 -2.82 -9.15
CA ASN A 31 -13.40 -3.76 -9.24
C ASN A 31 -13.23 -4.63 -10.49
N ALA A 32 -12.96 -5.92 -10.30
CA ALA A 32 -12.70 -6.87 -11.39
C ALA A 32 -13.93 -7.12 -12.28
N ASP A 33 -15.14 -6.94 -11.75
CA ASP A 33 -16.41 -7.15 -12.45
C ASP A 33 -16.78 -5.95 -13.33
N GLU A 34 -16.35 -4.74 -12.94
CA GLU A 34 -16.52 -3.52 -13.74
C GLU A 34 -15.44 -3.40 -14.82
N ARG A 35 -14.17 -3.46 -14.40
CA ARG A 35 -13.03 -3.32 -15.30
C ARG A 35 -11.77 -3.89 -14.67
N ARG A 36 -11.19 -4.88 -15.36
CA ARG A 36 -9.84 -5.36 -15.03
C ARG A 36 -8.80 -4.29 -15.34
N GLN A 37 -8.01 -3.95 -14.34
CA GLN A 37 -6.93 -2.97 -14.45
C GLN A 37 -5.70 -3.45 -13.69
N GLY A 38 -4.51 -3.16 -14.22
CA GLY A 38 -3.25 -3.38 -13.52
C GLY A 38 -2.78 -2.09 -12.89
N LEU A 39 -2.38 -2.16 -11.63
CA LEU A 39 -1.72 -1.08 -10.91
C LEU A 39 -0.21 -1.36 -10.84
N TYR A 40 0.57 -0.41 -11.34
CA TYR A 40 2.02 -0.37 -11.16
C TYR A 40 2.34 0.48 -9.94
N ILE A 41 3.17 -0.05 -9.05
CA ILE A 41 3.57 0.59 -7.80
C ILE A 41 5.10 0.73 -7.85
N PRO A 42 5.64 1.96 -7.96
CA PRO A 42 7.08 2.18 -7.95
C PRO A 42 7.73 1.76 -6.62
N ARG A 43 9.01 1.36 -6.66
CA ARG A 43 9.82 1.12 -5.45
C ARG A 43 9.78 2.35 -4.54
N GLY A 44 9.69 2.13 -3.23
CA GLY A 44 9.60 3.21 -2.24
C GLY A 44 8.23 3.86 -2.09
N VAL A 45 7.22 3.44 -2.84
CA VAL A 45 5.82 3.81 -2.57
C VAL A 45 5.23 2.75 -1.63
N ALA A 46 4.79 3.18 -0.44
CA ALA A 46 4.04 2.32 0.46
C ALA A 46 2.68 2.01 -0.16
N HIS A 47 2.22 0.77 -0.01
CA HIS A 47 0.94 0.34 -0.53
C HIS A 47 0.23 -0.61 0.43
N GLY A 48 -1.09 -0.53 0.45
CA GLY A 48 -1.97 -1.43 1.17
C GLY A 48 -3.33 -1.52 0.48
N PHE A 49 -4.17 -2.45 0.90
CA PHE A 49 -5.52 -2.55 0.34
C PHE A 49 -6.55 -2.95 1.39
N TYR A 50 -7.79 -2.55 1.13
CA TYR A 50 -8.97 -3.04 1.81
C TYR A 50 -9.83 -3.82 0.81
N ALA A 51 -10.04 -5.11 1.07
CA ALA A 51 -10.93 -5.93 0.28
C ALA A 51 -12.39 -5.62 0.65
N GLU A 52 -13.15 -5.05 -0.28
CA GLU A 52 -14.58 -4.76 -0.09
C GLU A 52 -15.44 -6.03 -0.22
N THR A 53 -14.94 -7.01 -0.99
CA THR A 53 -15.52 -8.34 -1.15
C THR A 53 -14.42 -9.41 -1.04
N ALA A 54 -14.76 -10.69 -1.17
CA ALA A 54 -13.75 -11.71 -1.37
C ALA A 54 -13.01 -11.46 -2.69
N ILE A 55 -11.68 -11.34 -2.63
CA ILE A 55 -10.84 -11.06 -3.80
C ILE A 55 -9.82 -12.15 -4.06
N GLU A 56 -9.52 -12.37 -5.33
CA GLU A 56 -8.27 -12.97 -5.78
C GLU A 56 -7.34 -11.83 -6.24
N LEU A 57 -6.17 -11.72 -5.61
CA LEU A 57 -5.18 -10.70 -5.92
C LEU A 57 -3.93 -11.38 -6.52
N GLN A 58 -3.47 -10.86 -7.66
CA GLN A 58 -2.20 -11.27 -8.26
C GLN A 58 -1.29 -10.06 -8.45
N TYR A 59 -0.03 -10.21 -8.11
CA TYR A 59 0.99 -9.20 -8.34
C TYR A 59 2.28 -9.86 -8.82
N LEU A 60 3.00 -9.12 -9.65
CA LEU A 60 4.35 -9.45 -10.09
C LEU A 60 5.28 -8.52 -9.33
N VAL A 61 6.36 -9.08 -8.82
CA VAL A 61 7.41 -8.37 -8.09
C VAL A 61 8.68 -8.35 -8.94
N ASP A 62 9.50 -7.33 -8.76
CA ASP A 62 10.82 -7.22 -9.39
C ASP A 62 11.91 -7.97 -8.61
N GLU A 63 11.69 -8.24 -7.32
CA GLU A 63 12.61 -8.96 -6.43
C GLU A 63 11.90 -10.07 -5.63
N TYR A 64 12.65 -11.09 -5.23
CA TYR A 64 12.12 -12.17 -4.38
C TYR A 64 11.98 -11.71 -2.93
N TYR A 65 10.95 -12.21 -2.26
CA TYR A 65 10.77 -12.00 -0.83
C TYR A 65 11.83 -12.77 -0.02
N THR A 66 12.55 -12.07 0.87
CA THR A 66 13.58 -12.67 1.75
C THR A 66 13.18 -12.69 3.22
N GLY A 67 12.09 -12.01 3.61
CA GLY A 67 11.66 -11.88 5.01
C GLY A 67 12.30 -10.75 5.80
N GLU A 68 13.50 -10.30 5.39
CA GLU A 68 14.21 -9.19 6.05
C GLU A 68 13.95 -7.84 5.35
N ASP A 69 13.37 -7.87 4.15
CA ASP A 69 13.19 -6.69 3.28
C ASP A 69 11.79 -6.08 3.35
N GLU A 70 10.92 -6.61 4.23
CA GLU A 70 9.55 -6.14 4.37
C GLU A 70 9.45 -5.06 5.45
N PHE A 71 9.42 -3.82 4.98
CA PHE A 71 9.05 -2.67 5.79
C PHE A 71 7.52 -2.52 5.83
N GLY A 72 7.01 -2.02 6.95
CA GLY A 72 5.60 -1.75 7.14
C GLY A 72 5.39 -0.37 7.74
N VAL A 73 4.22 0.21 7.49
CA VAL A 73 3.74 1.44 8.12
C VAL A 73 2.34 1.19 8.66
N ALA A 74 2.01 1.80 9.79
CA ALA A 74 0.68 1.72 10.38
C ALA A 74 -0.38 2.18 9.37
N TRP A 75 -1.35 1.32 9.10
CA TRP A 75 -2.37 1.55 8.08
C TRP A 75 -3.24 2.78 8.40
N ASP A 76 -3.42 3.09 9.68
CA ASP A 76 -4.23 4.17 10.24
C ASP A 76 -3.42 5.38 10.69
N ASP A 77 -2.17 5.50 10.23
CA ASP A 77 -1.36 6.68 10.49
C ASP A 77 -2.07 7.96 10.01
N ALA A 78 -2.23 8.91 10.93
CA ALA A 78 -3.01 10.12 10.70
C ALA A 78 -2.40 11.05 9.65
N GLU A 79 -1.07 11.03 9.47
CA GLU A 79 -0.37 11.84 8.48
C GLU A 79 -0.47 11.23 7.08
N MET A 80 -0.46 9.89 6.98
CA MET A 80 -0.79 9.21 5.72
C MET A 80 -2.22 9.51 5.28
N GLY A 81 -3.15 9.49 6.23
CA GLY A 81 -4.51 9.96 6.06
C GLY A 81 -5.30 9.22 4.99
N ILE A 82 -4.96 7.96 4.66
CA ILE A 82 -5.71 7.14 3.70
C ILE A 82 -7.15 6.96 4.20
N ASP A 83 -8.14 7.24 3.35
CA ASP A 83 -9.56 7.13 3.67
C ASP A 83 -10.06 5.70 3.45
N TRP A 84 -9.68 4.82 4.39
CA TRP A 84 -10.10 3.43 4.35
C TRP A 84 -11.61 3.29 4.56
N PRO A 85 -12.30 2.42 3.79
CA PRO A 85 -13.75 2.21 3.92
C PRO A 85 -14.21 1.59 5.26
N THR A 86 -13.29 1.25 6.16
CA THR A 86 -13.58 0.68 7.47
C THR A 86 -12.69 1.30 8.55
N ARG A 87 -13.17 1.25 9.80
CA ARG A 87 -12.38 1.56 11.00
C ARG A 87 -12.05 0.33 11.84
N ASP A 88 -12.58 -0.84 11.46
CA ASP A 88 -12.36 -2.12 12.15
C ASP A 88 -11.93 -3.19 11.14
N PRO A 89 -10.70 -3.11 10.60
CA PRO A 89 -10.20 -4.09 9.63
C PRO A 89 -9.75 -5.39 10.31
N ILE A 90 -9.88 -6.49 9.56
CA ILE A 90 -9.19 -7.74 9.91
C ILE A 90 -7.75 -7.60 9.46
N LEU A 91 -6.82 -7.57 10.43
CA LEU A 91 -5.39 -7.42 10.19
C LEU A 91 -4.62 -8.62 10.70
N SER A 92 -3.49 -8.89 10.05
CA SER A 92 -2.46 -9.79 10.57
C SER A 92 -1.80 -9.18 11.82
N ASP A 93 -1.17 -10.02 12.66
CA ASP A 93 -0.41 -9.51 13.82
C ASP A 93 0.74 -8.60 13.38
N ARG A 94 1.36 -8.90 12.23
CA ARG A 94 2.40 -8.08 11.60
C ARG A 94 1.89 -6.67 11.33
N ASP A 95 0.79 -6.53 10.59
CA ASP A 95 0.30 -5.21 10.18
C ASP A 95 -0.24 -4.40 11.37
N ARG A 96 -0.74 -5.07 12.43
CA ARG A 96 -1.09 -4.42 13.71
C ARG A 96 0.12 -3.86 14.45
N SER A 97 1.30 -4.43 14.21
CA SER A 97 2.56 -4.05 14.88
C SER A 97 3.44 -3.10 14.07
N ASN A 98 3.00 -2.70 12.87
CA ASN A 98 3.76 -1.78 12.03
C ASN A 98 4.00 -0.44 12.74
N PRO A 99 5.20 0.16 12.57
CA PRO A 99 5.53 1.45 13.16
C PRO A 99 4.74 2.60 12.50
N GLY A 100 4.67 3.74 13.19
CA GLY A 100 4.09 4.96 12.64
C GLY A 100 4.93 5.54 11.51
N LEU A 101 4.34 6.43 10.70
CA LEU A 101 4.99 7.02 9.54
C LEU A 101 6.31 7.72 9.89
N ALA A 102 6.34 8.44 11.01
CA ALA A 102 7.53 9.18 11.45
C ALA A 102 8.77 8.29 11.62
N ASP A 103 8.58 7.08 12.16
CA ASP A 103 9.67 6.10 12.35
C ASP A 103 10.14 5.55 11.00
N VAL A 104 9.21 5.30 10.07
CA VAL A 104 9.51 4.78 8.72
C VAL A 104 10.25 5.82 7.87
N LEU A 105 9.95 7.10 8.02
CA LEU A 105 10.57 8.17 7.22
C LEU A 105 12.06 8.38 7.50
N ALA A 106 12.57 7.89 8.64
CA ALA A 106 14.01 7.91 8.94
C ALA A 106 14.82 7.19 7.86
N ASP A 107 14.29 6.06 7.38
CA ASP A 107 14.92 5.17 6.39
C ASP A 107 14.28 5.29 5.00
N ALA A 108 13.50 6.36 4.77
CA ALA A 108 12.84 6.63 3.50
C ALA A 108 13.83 6.62 2.30
N PRO A 109 13.53 5.88 1.23
CA PRO A 109 14.40 5.80 0.06
C PRO A 109 14.45 7.14 -0.68
N ALA A 110 15.58 7.44 -1.32
CA ALA A 110 15.67 8.61 -2.20
C ALA A 110 14.87 8.38 -3.48
N TYR A 111 14.24 9.43 -4.00
CA TYR A 111 13.55 9.38 -5.29
C TYR A 111 14.55 9.16 -6.43
N GLY A 112 14.30 8.14 -7.26
CA GLY A 112 15.15 7.77 -8.39
C GLY A 112 16.31 6.82 -8.07
N ALA A 113 16.39 6.34 -6.82
CA ALA A 113 17.27 5.24 -6.43
C ALA A 113 16.77 3.88 -6.96
#